data_AF-A0A436G902-F1
#
_entry.id   AF-A0A436G902-F1
#
_cell.length_a   1.000
_cell.length_b   1.000
_cell.length_c   1.000
_cell.angle_alpha   90.00
_cell.angle_beta   90.00
_cell.angle_gamma   90.00
#
_symmetry.space_group_name_H-M   'P 1'
#
loop_
_entity.id
_entity.type
_entity.pdbx_description
1 polymer ?
#
loop_
_entity_poly.entity_id
_entity_poly.type
_entity_poly.pdbx_seq_one_letter_code
_entity_poly.pdbx_strand_id
1 'polypeptide(L)' 'LHPETVRHLAEDILENGMKTPIQVRHDGKRHILVEGLHRLEAARWLGETEIEAYLVQAKRH' A
#
# COMPACT_ATOMS: atom_id res chain seq x y z
N LEU A 1 12.79 5.02 -3.45
CA LEU A 1 12.32 3.64 -3.22
C LEU A 1 13.54 2.75 -3.12
N HIS A 2 13.64 1.92 -2.08
CA HIS A 2 14.73 0.94 -1.97
C HIS A 2 14.22 -0.40 -2.50
N PRO A 3 14.74 -0.92 -3.63
CA PRO A 3 14.21 -2.14 -4.27
C PRO A 3 14.24 -3.37 -3.34
N GLU A 4 15.27 -3.48 -2.52
CA GLU A 4 15.44 -4.58 -1.56
C GLU A 4 14.33 -4.58 -0.50
N THR A 5 13.89 -3.39 -0.06
CA THR A 5 12.77 -3.27 0.90
C THR A 5 11.46 -3.76 0.29
N VAL A 6 11.21 -3.49 -0.99
CA VAL A 6 9.99 -3.94 -1.67
C VAL A 6 9.99 -5.46 -1.82
N ARG A 7 11.14 -6.04 -2.20
CA ARG A 7 11.29 -7.50 -2.33
C ARG A 7 11.03 -8.22 -1.00
N HIS A 8 11.73 -7.83 0.07
CA HIS A 8 11.56 -8.48 1.38
C HIS A 8 10.12 -8.36 1.89
N LEU A 9 9.47 -7.22 1.63
CA LEU A 9 8.10 -7.00 2.02
C LEU A 9 7.11 -7.83 1.19
N ALA A 10 7.38 -8.06 -0.09
CA ALA A 10 6.59 -8.96 -0.91
C ALA A 10 6.71 -10.42 -0.46
N GLU A 11 7.91 -10.86 -0.08
CA GLU A 11 8.14 -12.18 0.51
C GLU A 11 7.34 -12.33 1.83
N ASP A 12 7.34 -11.32 2.71
CA ASP A 12 6.54 -11.33 3.95
C ASP A 12 5.02 -11.28 3.68
N ILE A 13 4.56 -10.49 2.71
CA ILE A 13 3.13 -10.43 2.33
C ILE A 13 2.67 -11.78 1.77
N LEU A 14 3.49 -12.47 1.00
CA LEU A 14 3.16 -13.78 0.45
C LEU A 14 3.04 -14.85 1.55
N GLU A 15 3.91 -14.80 2.57
CA GLU A 15 3.92 -15.77 3.67
C GLU A 15 2.87 -15.47 4.75
N ASN A 16 2.73 -14.19 5.12
CA ASN A 16 2.00 -13.76 6.31
C ASN A 16 0.79 -12.88 6.01
N GLY A 17 0.55 -12.53 4.75
CA GLY A 17 -0.46 -11.54 4.35
C GLY A 17 -0.06 -10.11 4.72
N MET A 18 -0.85 -9.14 4.24
CA MET A 18 -0.64 -7.73 4.59
C MET A 18 -1.13 -7.42 6.00
N LYS A 19 -0.22 -7.34 6.97
CA LYS A 19 -0.56 -7.06 8.39
C LYS A 19 -1.07 -5.64 8.65
N THR A 20 -0.72 -4.68 7.79
CA THR A 20 -1.15 -3.29 7.92
C THR A 20 -1.57 -2.78 6.56
N PRO A 21 -2.86 -2.47 6.35
CA PRO A 21 -3.37 -1.88 5.13
C PRO A 21 -2.67 -0.57 4.76
N ILE A 22 -2.66 -0.22 3.48
CA ILE A 22 -2.19 1.09 3.02
C ILE A 22 -3.16 2.19 3.46
N GLN A 23 -2.74 3.45 3.41
CA GLN A 23 -3.66 4.56 3.66
C GLN A 23 -3.89 5.33 2.36
N VAL A 24 -5.16 5.56 2.05
CA VAL A 24 -5.57 6.36 0.89
C VAL A 24 -6.52 7.45 1.33
N ARG A 25 -6.49 8.60 0.66
CA ARG A 25 -7.56 9.60 0.73
C ARG A 25 -8.30 9.66 -0.59
N HIS A 26 -9.58 10.00 -0.56
CA HIS A 26 -10.34 10.29 -1.76
C HIS A 26 -10.32 11.81 -2.03
N ASP A 27 -9.99 12.23 -3.25
CA ASP A 27 -9.99 13.65 -3.64
C ASP A 27 -11.29 14.11 -4.34
N GLY A 28 -12.29 13.23 -4.41
CA GLY A 28 -13.54 13.43 -5.15
C GLY A 28 -13.55 12.79 -6.53
N LYS A 29 -12.39 12.39 -7.07
CA LYS A 29 -12.26 11.72 -8.37
C LYS A 29 -11.52 10.40 -8.30
N ARG A 30 -10.52 10.29 -7.41
CA ARG A 30 -9.63 9.14 -7.30
C ARG A 30 -9.11 8.96 -5.88
N HIS A 31 -8.59 7.76 -5.64
CA HIS A 31 -7.84 7.44 -4.44
C HIS A 31 -6.40 7.91 -4.60
N ILE A 32 -5.92 8.66 -3.62
CA ILE A 32 -4.54 9.15 -3.53
C ILE A 32 -3.86 8.42 -2.39
N LEU A 33 -2.74 7.76 -2.68
CA LEU A 33 -1.91 7.13 -1.66
C LEU A 33 -1.40 8.19 -0.67
N VAL A 34 -1.62 7.95 0.61
CA VAL A 34 -1.12 8.77 1.72
C VAL A 34 0.09 8.12 2.37
N GLU A 35 0.04 6.81 2.59
CA GLU A 35 1.09 6.04 3.24
C GLU A 35 1.06 4.58 2.76
N GLY A 36 2.19 3.88 2.84
CA GLY A 36 2.30 2.48 2.46
C GLY A 36 2.87 2.24 1.06
N LEU A 37 3.67 3.15 0.51
CA LEU A 37 4.21 3.04 -0.85
C LEU A 37 4.97 1.74 -1.08
N HIS A 38 5.83 1.29 -0.15
CA HIS A 38 6.53 0.02 -0.30
C HIS A 38 5.57 -1.18 -0.29
N ARG A 39 4.49 -1.15 0.50
CA ARG A 39 3.47 -2.21 0.55
C ARG A 39 2.69 -2.28 -0.76
N LEU A 40 2.33 -1.12 -1.31
CA LEU A 40 1.65 -1.03 -2.61
C LEU A 40 2.53 -1.59 -3.73
N GLU A 41 3.81 -1.22 -3.78
CA GLU A 41 4.75 -1.73 -4.78
C GLU A 41 4.99 -3.24 -4.61
N ALA A 42 5.05 -3.73 -3.37
CA ALA A 42 5.20 -5.15 -3.08
C ALA A 42 4.00 -5.96 -3.56
N ALA A 43 2.77 -5.53 -3.26
CA ALA A 43 1.54 -6.16 -3.75
C ALA A 43 1.49 -6.15 -5.28
N ARG A 44 1.86 -5.03 -5.92
CA ARG A 44 1.93 -4.92 -7.38
C ARG A 44 2.96 -5.88 -7.99
N TRP A 45 4.10 -6.06 -7.33
CA TRP A 45 5.13 -7.01 -7.78
C TRP A 45 4.68 -8.47 -7.67
N LEU A 46 3.86 -8.79 -6.66
CA LEU A 46 3.20 -10.10 -6.53
C LEU A 46 2.08 -10.33 -7.55
N GLY A 47 1.67 -9.29 -8.30
CA GLY A 47 0.61 -9.38 -9.29
C GLY A 47 -0.80 -9.15 -8.75
N GLU A 48 -0.93 -8.64 -7.52
CA GLU A 48 -2.22 -8.32 -6.91
C GLU A 48 -2.91 -7.19 -7.69
N THR A 49 -4.21 -7.38 -7.97
CA THR A 49 -5.05 -6.37 -8.63
C THR A 49 -5.83 -5.51 -7.64
N GLU A 50 -5.92 -5.94 -6.39
CA GLU A 50 -6.63 -5.27 -5.30
C GLU A 50 -5.76 -5.28 -4.04
N ILE A 51 -5.96 -4.30 -3.15
CA ILE A 51 -5.20 -4.17 -1.90
C ILE A 51 -6.06 -3.52 -0.82
N GLU A 52 -5.97 -4.04 0.40
CA GLU A 52 -6.68 -3.45 1.53
C GLU A 52 -6.13 -2.06 1.86
N ALA A 53 -7.03 -1.11 2.06
CA ALA A 53 -6.68 0.27 2.35
C ALA A 53 -7.63 0.90 3.39
N TYR A 54 -7.06 1.67 4.31
CA TYR A 54 -7.83 2.59 5.14
C TYR A 54 -8.11 3.88 4.39
N LEU A 55 -9.39 4.26 4.28
CA LEU A 55 -9.79 5.56 3.77
C LEU A 55 -9.65 6.61 4.88
N VAL A 56 -8.67 7.51 4.72
CA VAL A 56 -8.38 8.56 5.69
C VAL A 56 -8.86 9.93 5.20
N GLN A 57 -9.15 10.81 6.16
CA GLN A 57 -9.44 12.21 5.86
C GLN A 57 -8.17 12.95 5.38
N ALA A 58 -8.35 14.02 4.62
CA ALA A 58 -7.24 14.92 4.33
C ALA A 58 -6.65 15.47 5.63
N LYS A 59 -5.30 15.53 5.73
CA LYS A 59 -4.62 16.17 6.86
C LYS A 59 -5.15 17.59 7.00
N ARG A 60 -5.81 17.89 8.13
CA ARG A 60 -6.12 19.26 8.54
C ARG A 60 -4.80 19.91 8.95
N HIS A 61 -4.43 21.00 8.28
CA HIS A 61 -3.29 21.83 8.62
C HIS A 61 -3.65 22.80 9.74
#